data_AF-A0A6M0K6F9-F1
#
_entry.id   AF-A0A6M0K6F9-F1
#
_cell.length_a   1.000
_cell.length_b   1.000
_cell.length_c   1.000
_cell.angle_alpha   90.00
_cell.angle_beta   90.00
_cell.angle_gamma   90.00
#
_symmetry.space_group_name_H-M   'P 1'
#
loop_
_entity.id
_entity.type
_entity.pdbx_description
1 polymer ?
#
loop_
_entity_poly.entity_id
_entity_poly.type
_entity_poly.pdbx_seq_one_letter_code
_entity_poly.pdbx_strand_id
1 'polypeptide(L)'
;MSLALVRAQRQAQTEEDKAKARWQAACAAEQDYYRHPHGPGRPPAFAARIDRALHDYVQCSLARERVEARRTEAKMPLAEVSALDHPYDLEYGQAQTPEGLAQRLGTLFERLETLAEKADLSERLCAHLAKAKRLTGGLVATLALFFMTATARVQALDLAPAIEQAMLDDLIPALYLERAVERRTRAEQRHRLKRLSAQRLAPLQQPEHPIQALDRETRCHLEQVAQECADLFQRSSSCVEGRNGFLSLYQHGHHRLSPRKQAVLTAIHNFAIKRPDGTTAAERFFAKAHPPLFEQVLERMPWPARLAKRRPRPAKSPHLLAVAA
;
A
#
# COMPACT_ATOMS: atom_id res chain seq x y z
N MET A 1 -11.78 5.28 5.51
CA MET A 1 -11.39 6.69 5.68
C MET A 1 -10.93 7.34 4.38
N SER A 2 -9.75 7.00 3.82
CA SER A 2 -9.21 7.66 2.60
C SER A 2 -10.17 7.74 1.40
N LEU A 3 -10.81 6.63 1.00
CA LEU A 3 -11.78 6.62 -0.11
C LEU A 3 -13.03 7.48 0.14
N ALA A 4 -13.51 7.54 1.39
CA ALA A 4 -14.66 8.34 1.76
C ALA A 4 -14.34 9.83 1.67
N LEU A 5 -13.17 10.24 2.14
CA LEU A 5 -12.69 11.63 2.02
C LEU A 5 -12.44 12.02 0.55
N VAL A 6 -11.94 11.10 -0.28
CA VAL A 6 -11.82 11.34 -1.74
C VAL A 6 -13.18 11.51 -2.40
N ARG A 7 -14.17 10.69 -2.02
CA ARG A 7 -15.54 10.82 -2.54
C ARG A 7 -16.18 12.14 -2.11
N ALA A 8 -16.04 12.52 -0.84
CA ALA A 8 -16.51 13.80 -0.32
C ALA A 8 -15.87 14.98 -1.06
N GLN A 9 -14.56 14.94 -1.33
CA GLN A 9 -13.87 15.98 -2.09
C GLN A 9 -14.43 16.09 -3.53
N ARG A 10 -14.61 14.97 -4.22
CA ARG A 10 -15.18 14.96 -5.59
C ARG A 10 -16.61 15.50 -5.60
N GLN A 11 -17.40 15.16 -4.61
CA GLN A 11 -18.77 15.66 -4.48
C GLN A 11 -18.77 17.17 -4.20
N ALA A 12 -17.94 17.66 -3.28
CA ALA A 12 -17.82 19.10 -3.01
C ALA A 12 -17.35 19.90 -4.23
N GLN A 13 -16.40 19.36 -5.00
CA GLN A 13 -15.99 19.97 -6.28
C GLN A 13 -17.15 20.05 -7.27
N THR A 14 -17.90 18.95 -7.41
CA THR A 14 -19.04 18.89 -8.33
C THR A 14 -20.13 19.90 -7.95
N GLU A 15 -20.40 20.08 -6.66
CA GLU A 15 -21.37 21.06 -6.19
C GLU A 15 -20.88 22.51 -6.33
N GLU A 16 -19.58 22.79 -6.10
CA GLU A 16 -18.97 24.09 -6.39
C GLU A 16 -19.07 24.42 -7.89
N ASP A 17 -18.74 23.48 -8.77
CA ASP A 17 -18.81 23.67 -10.23
C ASP A 17 -20.25 23.97 -10.68
N LYS A 18 -21.24 23.25 -10.13
CA LYS A 18 -22.67 23.51 -10.38
C LYS A 18 -23.10 24.88 -9.87
N ALA A 19 -22.69 25.27 -8.66
CA ALA A 19 -23.04 26.57 -8.08
C ALA A 19 -22.41 27.72 -8.88
N LYS A 20 -21.15 27.55 -9.31
CA LYS A 20 -20.47 28.48 -10.21
C LYS A 20 -21.19 28.63 -11.54
N ALA A 21 -21.60 27.51 -12.16
CA ALA A 21 -22.35 27.53 -13.41
C ALA A 21 -23.71 28.24 -13.25
N ARG A 22 -24.43 28.05 -12.12
CA ARG A 22 -25.67 28.77 -11.83
C ARG A 22 -25.46 30.27 -11.67
N TRP A 23 -24.40 30.67 -10.96
CA TRP A 23 -24.03 32.09 -10.82
C TRP A 23 -23.70 32.72 -12.18
N GLN A 24 -22.88 32.06 -13.00
CA GLN A 24 -22.54 32.52 -14.35
C GLN A 24 -23.79 32.61 -15.24
N ALA A 25 -24.70 31.63 -15.17
CA ALA A 25 -25.95 31.65 -15.92
C ALA A 25 -26.88 32.80 -15.47
N ALA A 26 -26.90 33.14 -14.16
CA ALA A 26 -27.67 34.28 -13.66
C ALA A 26 -27.12 35.62 -14.20
N CYS A 27 -25.79 35.79 -14.21
CA CYS A 27 -25.14 36.96 -14.81
C CYS A 27 -25.37 37.04 -16.33
N ALA A 28 -25.25 35.92 -17.04
CA ALA A 28 -25.49 35.87 -18.48
C ALA A 28 -26.95 36.20 -18.83
N ALA A 29 -27.93 35.71 -18.04
CA ALA A 29 -29.34 36.00 -18.26
C ALA A 29 -29.68 37.50 -18.10
N GLU A 30 -29.01 38.21 -17.17
CA GLU A 30 -29.15 39.66 -17.05
C GLU A 30 -28.58 40.38 -18.28
N GLN A 31 -27.37 40.00 -18.72
CA GLN A 31 -26.73 40.58 -19.90
C GLN A 31 -27.55 40.34 -21.17
N ASP A 32 -28.04 39.12 -21.36
CA ASP A 32 -28.84 38.75 -22.53
C ASP A 32 -30.22 39.41 -22.53
N TYR A 33 -30.81 39.65 -21.35
CA TYR A 33 -31.97 40.53 -21.23
C TYR A 33 -31.61 41.90 -21.80
N TYR A 34 -30.64 42.63 -21.26
CA TYR A 34 -30.34 43.99 -21.76
C TYR A 34 -29.84 44.07 -23.22
N ARG A 35 -29.49 42.96 -23.87
CA ARG A 35 -29.15 42.90 -25.31
C ARG A 35 -30.34 42.89 -26.26
N HIS A 36 -31.54 42.54 -25.80
CA HIS A 36 -32.72 42.41 -26.66
C HIS A 36 -33.80 43.44 -26.30
N PRO A 37 -34.66 43.85 -27.24
CA PRO A 37 -35.84 44.64 -26.92
C PRO A 37 -36.91 43.79 -26.21
N HIS A 38 -37.50 44.33 -25.14
CA HIS A 38 -38.56 43.67 -24.36
C HIS A 38 -39.85 44.47 -24.38
N GLY A 39 -40.97 43.77 -24.20
CA GLY A 39 -42.29 44.39 -24.04
C GLY A 39 -42.42 45.20 -22.74
N PRO A 40 -43.51 45.98 -22.61
CA PRO A 40 -43.74 46.79 -21.41
C PRO A 40 -43.92 45.88 -20.17
N GLY A 41 -43.08 46.08 -19.16
CA GLY A 41 -43.12 45.30 -17.92
C GLY A 41 -41.93 45.59 -17.00
N ARG A 42 -42.06 45.21 -15.73
CA ARG A 42 -40.96 45.29 -14.77
C ARG A 42 -39.91 44.20 -15.09
N PRO A 43 -38.60 44.53 -15.14
CA PRO A 43 -37.58 43.52 -15.36
C PRO A 43 -37.57 42.47 -14.25
N PRO A 44 -37.16 41.22 -14.54
CA PRO A 44 -36.89 40.22 -13.52
C PRO A 44 -35.94 40.74 -12.43
N ALA A 45 -36.05 40.19 -11.22
CA ALA A 45 -35.20 40.57 -10.10
C ALA A 45 -33.77 40.00 -10.24
N PHE A 46 -33.01 40.46 -11.23
CA PHE A 46 -31.69 39.95 -11.57
C PHE A 46 -30.68 40.09 -10.43
N ALA A 47 -30.59 41.27 -9.81
CA ALA A 47 -29.70 41.51 -8.67
C ALA A 47 -29.90 40.47 -7.55
N ALA A 48 -31.15 40.27 -7.09
CA ALA A 48 -31.45 39.29 -6.05
C ALA A 48 -31.12 37.84 -6.47
N ARG A 49 -31.28 37.49 -7.75
CA ARG A 49 -30.93 36.15 -8.28
C ARG A 49 -29.42 35.95 -8.35
N ILE A 50 -28.68 36.97 -8.77
CA ILE A 50 -27.22 36.97 -8.84
C ILE A 50 -26.63 36.90 -7.43
N ASP A 51 -27.12 37.72 -6.50
CA ASP A 51 -26.67 37.73 -5.10
C ASP A 51 -26.89 36.37 -4.44
N ARG A 52 -28.07 35.76 -4.64
CA ARG A 52 -28.35 34.41 -4.13
C ARG A 52 -27.43 33.37 -4.73
N ALA A 53 -27.23 33.39 -6.05
CA ALA A 53 -26.36 32.42 -6.72
C ALA A 53 -24.88 32.60 -6.34
N LEU A 54 -24.44 33.84 -6.13
CA LEU A 54 -23.10 34.18 -5.64
C LEU A 54 -22.91 33.69 -4.20
N HIS A 55 -23.90 33.92 -3.33
CA HIS A 55 -23.87 33.40 -1.96
C HIS A 55 -23.76 31.87 -1.95
N ASP A 56 -24.59 31.18 -2.74
CA ASP A 56 -24.55 29.72 -2.87
C ASP A 56 -23.18 29.23 -3.38
N TYR A 57 -22.58 29.92 -4.37
CA TYR A 57 -21.24 29.61 -4.87
C TYR A 57 -20.18 29.77 -3.78
N VAL A 58 -20.19 30.88 -3.03
CA VAL A 58 -19.24 31.13 -1.92
C VAL A 58 -19.38 30.05 -0.84
N GLN A 59 -20.60 29.66 -0.47
CA GLN A 59 -20.83 28.58 0.51
C GLN A 59 -20.29 27.24 0.01
N CYS A 60 -20.51 26.91 -1.27
CA CYS A 60 -19.98 25.68 -1.86
C CYS A 60 -18.44 25.69 -1.91
N SER A 61 -17.83 26.84 -2.21
CA SER A 61 -16.38 27.00 -2.23
C SER A 61 -15.75 26.80 -0.84
N LEU A 62 -16.32 27.45 0.19
CA LEU A 62 -15.92 27.26 1.58
C LEU A 62 -16.09 25.80 2.04
N ALA A 63 -17.19 25.14 1.63
CA ALA A 63 -17.40 23.74 1.94
C ALA A 63 -16.33 22.83 1.29
N ARG A 64 -15.95 23.11 0.04
CA ARG A 64 -14.87 22.38 -0.65
C ARG A 64 -13.54 22.56 0.07
N GLU A 65 -13.17 23.78 0.44
CA GLU A 65 -11.93 24.07 1.17
C GLU A 65 -11.88 23.31 2.51
N ARG A 66 -12.98 23.29 3.26
CA ARG A 66 -13.09 22.53 4.52
C ARG A 66 -12.88 21.02 4.30
N VAL A 67 -13.47 20.45 3.25
CA VAL A 67 -13.30 19.02 2.92
C VAL A 67 -11.86 18.71 2.49
N GLU A 68 -11.24 19.61 1.73
CA GLU A 68 -9.84 19.49 1.30
C GLU A 68 -8.86 19.57 2.48
N ALA A 69 -9.08 20.51 3.41
CA ALA A 69 -8.32 20.63 4.64
C ALA A 69 -8.40 19.34 5.47
N ARG A 70 -9.61 18.81 5.71
CA ARG A 70 -9.83 17.54 6.43
C ARG A 70 -9.12 16.36 5.77
N ARG A 71 -9.15 16.27 4.43
CA ARG A 71 -8.45 15.21 3.69
C ARG A 71 -6.94 15.33 3.88
N THR A 72 -6.39 16.53 3.83
CA THR A 72 -4.96 16.77 4.01
C THR A 72 -4.52 16.41 5.43
N GLU A 73 -5.29 16.84 6.43
CA GLU A 73 -5.08 16.51 7.84
C GLU A 73 -5.12 14.99 8.06
N ALA A 74 -6.07 14.28 7.45
CA ALA A 74 -6.19 12.82 7.54
C ALA A 74 -5.07 12.02 6.84
N LYS A 75 -4.41 12.59 5.82
CA LYS A 75 -3.34 11.89 5.09
C LYS A 75 -2.10 11.66 5.95
N MET A 76 -1.76 12.61 6.82
CA MET A 76 -0.54 12.54 7.63
C MET A 76 -0.57 11.37 8.62
N PRO A 77 -1.58 11.23 9.51
CA PRO A 77 -1.62 10.11 10.45
C PRO A 77 -1.68 8.74 9.76
N LEU A 78 -2.36 8.64 8.60
CA LEU A 78 -2.41 7.39 7.83
C LEU A 78 -1.03 6.99 7.27
N ALA A 79 -0.24 7.97 6.83
CA ALA A 79 1.13 7.72 6.39
C ALA A 79 2.05 7.38 7.58
N GLU A 80 1.84 8.01 8.73
CA GLU A 80 2.58 7.77 9.98
C GLU A 80 2.42 6.32 10.46
N VAL A 81 1.21 5.74 10.43
CA VAL A 81 0.99 4.31 10.78
C VAL A 81 1.89 3.39 9.95
N SER A 82 2.03 3.67 8.65
CA SER A 82 2.88 2.87 7.75
C SER A 82 4.37 3.09 7.98
N ALA A 83 4.76 4.22 8.57
CA ALA A 83 6.15 4.54 8.91
C ALA A 83 6.57 3.92 10.25
N LEU A 84 5.63 3.77 11.20
CA LEU A 84 5.87 3.16 12.51
C LEU A 84 6.03 1.64 12.47
N ASP A 85 5.42 0.97 11.50
CA ASP A 85 5.42 -0.48 11.32
C ASP A 85 6.77 -1.02 10.81
N HIS A 86 7.85 -0.73 11.53
CA HIS A 86 9.23 -1.14 11.25
C HIS A 86 9.97 -1.37 12.58
N PRO A 87 10.87 -2.36 12.72
CA PRO A 87 11.65 -2.53 13.94
C PRO A 87 12.59 -1.38 14.25
N TYR A 88 13.06 -0.69 13.21
CA TYR A 88 13.92 0.47 13.34
C TYR A 88 13.21 1.71 12.80
N ASP A 89 13.34 2.80 13.54
CA ASP A 89 12.81 4.10 13.17
C ASP A 89 13.46 4.57 11.85
N LEU A 90 12.66 5.01 10.89
CA LEU A 90 13.13 5.35 9.54
C LEU A 90 13.62 6.80 9.39
N GLU A 91 13.58 7.57 10.47
CA GLU A 91 14.08 8.91 10.57
C GLU A 91 15.45 8.93 11.27
N TYR A 92 15.59 8.19 12.36
CA TYR A 92 16.81 8.15 13.18
C TYR A 92 17.57 6.81 13.10
N GLY A 93 16.97 5.78 12.52
CA GLY A 93 17.59 4.45 12.39
C GLY A 93 17.63 3.64 13.69
N GLN A 94 17.05 4.14 14.79
CA GLN A 94 17.13 3.53 16.12
C GLN A 94 16.15 2.38 16.30
N ALA A 95 16.50 1.40 17.13
CA ALA A 95 15.58 0.32 17.50
C ALA A 95 14.34 0.89 18.21
N GLN A 96 13.16 0.42 17.82
CA GLN A 96 11.91 0.74 18.50
C GLN A 96 11.67 -0.24 19.65
N THR A 97 11.01 0.21 20.72
CA THR A 97 10.54 -0.67 21.78
C THR A 97 9.07 -1.07 21.54
N PRO A 98 8.64 -2.27 21.96
CA PRO A 98 7.23 -2.67 21.92
C PRO A 98 6.30 -1.64 22.60
N GLU A 99 6.72 -1.11 23.75
CA GLU A 99 5.97 -0.13 24.54
C GLU A 99 5.87 1.21 23.80
N GLY A 100 6.99 1.67 23.23
CA GLY A 100 7.05 2.89 22.44
C GLY A 100 6.19 2.81 21.18
N LEU A 101 6.22 1.66 20.48
CA LEU A 101 5.36 1.43 19.32
C LEU A 101 3.87 1.43 19.72
N ALA A 102 3.51 0.76 20.82
CA ALA A 102 2.14 0.70 21.32
C ALA A 102 1.60 2.10 21.65
N GLN A 103 2.39 2.91 22.35
CA GLN A 103 2.03 4.27 22.72
C GLN A 103 1.85 5.15 21.47
N ARG A 104 2.83 5.16 20.55
CA ARG A 104 2.76 5.96 19.32
C ARG A 104 1.57 5.56 18.44
N LEU A 105 1.31 4.27 18.26
CA LEU A 105 0.14 3.79 17.52
C LEU A 105 -1.17 4.18 18.22
N GLY A 106 -1.23 4.08 19.55
CA GLY A 106 -2.38 4.51 20.36
C GLY A 106 -2.76 5.96 20.09
N THR A 107 -1.79 6.87 20.26
CA THR A 107 -1.97 8.31 19.99
C THR A 107 -2.37 8.59 18.54
N LEU A 108 -1.81 7.87 17.57
CA LEU A 108 -2.22 8.01 16.16
C LEU A 108 -3.67 7.57 15.94
N PHE A 109 -4.10 6.47 16.54
CA PHE A 109 -5.48 6.02 16.42
C PHE A 109 -6.45 6.97 17.10
N GLU A 110 -6.12 7.55 18.25
CA GLU A 110 -6.93 8.59 18.90
C GLU A 110 -7.10 9.84 18.03
N ARG A 111 -6.00 10.29 17.39
CA ARG A 111 -6.04 11.38 16.40
C ARG A 111 -6.95 11.02 15.22
N LEU A 112 -6.84 9.79 14.69
CA LEU A 112 -7.70 9.32 13.59
C LEU A 112 -9.18 9.20 13.99
N GLU A 113 -9.47 8.79 15.22
CA GLU A 113 -10.83 8.71 15.79
C GLU A 113 -11.43 10.11 15.90
N THR A 114 -10.69 11.07 16.45
CA THR A 114 -11.09 12.49 16.51
C THR A 114 -11.36 13.08 15.12
N LEU A 115 -10.52 12.74 14.13
CA LEU A 115 -10.73 13.17 12.75
C LEU A 115 -11.96 12.51 12.11
N ALA A 116 -12.25 11.26 12.44
CA ALA A 116 -13.43 10.57 11.96
C ALA A 116 -14.72 11.21 12.51
N GLU A 117 -14.72 11.59 13.78
CA GLU A 117 -15.83 12.31 14.42
C GLU A 117 -16.03 13.70 13.81
N LYS A 118 -14.96 14.50 13.69
CA LYS A 118 -15.02 15.83 13.05
C LYS A 118 -15.47 15.79 11.58
N ALA A 119 -15.23 14.67 10.90
CA ALA A 119 -15.62 14.47 9.51
C ALA A 119 -17.00 13.81 9.36
N ASP A 120 -17.71 13.53 10.45
CA ASP A 120 -19.02 12.86 10.49
C ASP A 120 -19.02 11.58 9.63
N LEU A 121 -17.99 10.74 9.80
CA LEU A 121 -17.87 9.51 9.04
C LEU A 121 -18.94 8.50 9.51
N SER A 122 -19.51 7.77 8.55
CA SER A 122 -20.49 6.71 8.83
C SER A 122 -19.98 5.70 9.86
N GLU A 123 -20.88 5.16 10.69
CA GLU A 123 -20.59 4.12 11.69
C GLU A 123 -19.76 2.95 11.13
N ARG A 124 -20.05 2.50 9.90
CA ARG A 124 -19.28 1.47 9.21
C ARG A 124 -17.79 1.81 9.07
N LEU A 125 -17.46 3.06 8.77
CA LEU A 125 -16.07 3.51 8.61
C LEU A 125 -15.37 3.64 9.97
N CYS A 126 -16.10 4.08 11.00
CA CYS A 126 -15.61 4.08 12.37
C CYS A 126 -15.32 2.65 12.86
N ALA A 127 -16.20 1.69 12.55
CA ALA A 127 -15.97 0.27 12.84
C ALA A 127 -14.73 -0.30 12.12
N HIS A 128 -14.46 0.13 10.88
CA HIS A 128 -13.22 -0.23 10.19
C HIS A 128 -11.97 0.36 10.88
N LEU A 129 -12.05 1.60 11.38
CA LEU A 129 -10.96 2.21 12.14
C LEU A 129 -10.71 1.46 13.45
N ALA A 130 -11.76 1.14 14.21
CA ALA A 130 -11.67 0.32 15.42
C ALA A 130 -11.10 -1.08 15.13
N LYS A 131 -11.45 -1.68 13.97
CA LYS A 131 -10.83 -2.93 13.52
C LYS A 131 -9.33 -2.77 13.25
N ALA A 132 -8.90 -1.67 12.63
CA ALA A 132 -7.48 -1.40 12.42
C ALA A 132 -6.74 -1.19 13.74
N LYS A 133 -7.32 -0.44 14.70
CA LYS A 133 -6.77 -0.22 16.05
C LYS A 133 -6.56 -1.53 16.83
N ARG A 134 -7.45 -2.51 16.66
CA ARG A 134 -7.28 -3.86 17.26
C ARG A 134 -6.05 -4.62 16.77
N LEU A 135 -5.48 -4.25 15.61
CA LEU A 135 -4.25 -4.87 15.11
C LEU A 135 -2.99 -4.41 15.85
N THR A 136 -3.06 -3.32 16.62
CA THR A 136 -1.91 -2.78 17.37
C THR A 136 -1.25 -3.85 18.23
N GLY A 137 -2.03 -4.66 18.95
CA GLY A 137 -1.48 -5.74 19.77
C GLY A 137 -0.69 -6.77 18.96
N GLY A 138 -1.18 -7.14 17.77
CA GLY A 138 -0.46 -8.05 16.86
C GLY A 138 0.81 -7.45 16.28
N LEU A 139 0.80 -6.15 15.93
CA LEU A 139 1.99 -5.44 15.44
C LEU A 139 3.07 -5.34 16.52
N VAL A 140 2.68 -4.99 17.74
CA VAL A 140 3.58 -4.91 18.90
C VAL A 140 4.16 -6.29 19.24
N ALA A 141 3.34 -7.34 19.23
CA ALA A 141 3.81 -8.71 19.44
C ALA A 141 4.78 -9.16 18.34
N THR A 142 4.54 -8.79 17.08
CA THR A 142 5.45 -9.08 15.96
C THR A 142 6.79 -8.37 16.13
N LEU A 143 6.78 -7.11 16.60
CA LEU A 143 7.98 -6.36 16.93
C LEU A 143 8.78 -7.02 18.06
N ALA A 144 8.10 -7.40 19.15
CA ALA A 144 8.73 -8.08 20.28
C ALA A 144 9.36 -9.41 19.85
N LEU A 145 8.63 -10.22 19.08
CA LEU A 145 9.12 -11.49 18.55
C LEU A 145 10.35 -11.30 17.66
N PHE A 146 10.37 -10.26 16.83
CA PHE A 146 11.53 -9.93 16.00
C PHE A 146 12.78 -9.72 16.85
N PHE A 147 12.71 -8.83 17.85
CA PHE A 147 13.88 -8.53 18.69
C PHE A 147 14.29 -9.74 19.53
N MET A 148 13.35 -10.45 20.14
CA MET A 148 13.66 -11.68 20.88
C MET A 148 14.38 -12.71 20.00
N THR A 149 13.93 -12.90 18.75
CA THR A 149 14.53 -13.86 17.83
C THR A 149 15.90 -13.40 17.35
N ALA A 150 16.07 -12.11 17.04
CA ALA A 150 17.34 -11.54 16.63
C ALA A 150 18.38 -11.65 17.76
N THR A 151 18.02 -11.26 18.98
CA THR A 151 18.87 -11.39 20.18
C THR A 151 19.25 -12.84 20.44
N ALA A 152 18.29 -13.78 20.42
CA ALA A 152 18.59 -15.19 20.64
C ALA A 152 19.55 -15.77 19.58
N ARG A 153 19.42 -15.34 18.31
CA ARG A 153 20.35 -15.75 17.24
C ARG A 153 21.75 -15.20 17.45
N VAL A 154 21.89 -13.94 17.88
CA VAL A 154 23.21 -13.35 18.15
C VAL A 154 23.85 -14.00 19.38
N GLN A 155 23.10 -14.22 20.46
CA GLN A 155 23.59 -14.88 21.67
C GLN A 155 24.07 -16.32 21.40
N ALA A 156 23.41 -17.03 20.48
CA ALA A 156 23.82 -18.38 20.09
C ALA A 156 25.18 -18.44 19.36
N LEU A 157 25.73 -17.29 18.94
CA LEU A 157 27.07 -17.20 18.35
C LEU A 157 28.19 -17.14 19.41
N ASP A 158 27.85 -16.99 20.70
CA ASP A 158 28.79 -16.97 21.83
C ASP A 158 29.95 -15.98 21.63
N LEU A 159 29.60 -14.74 21.25
CA LEU A 159 30.56 -13.70 20.90
C LEU A 159 31.01 -12.90 22.12
N ALA A 160 32.15 -12.23 22.01
CA ALA A 160 32.54 -11.24 23.01
C ALA A 160 31.48 -10.13 23.12
N PRO A 161 31.19 -9.59 24.32
CA PRO A 161 30.10 -8.64 24.54
C PRO A 161 30.11 -7.42 23.61
N ALA A 162 31.29 -6.89 23.28
CA ALA A 162 31.44 -5.76 22.37
C ALA A 162 31.00 -6.08 20.93
N ILE A 163 31.22 -7.32 20.46
CA ILE A 163 30.83 -7.76 19.12
C ILE A 163 29.33 -8.08 19.09
N GLU A 164 28.80 -8.72 20.15
CA GLU A 164 27.36 -8.94 20.29
C GLU A 164 26.57 -7.62 20.24
N GLN A 165 27.01 -6.61 21.00
CA GLN A 165 26.41 -5.27 20.97
C GLN A 165 26.51 -4.65 19.57
N ALA A 166 27.67 -4.69 18.94
CA ALA A 166 27.86 -4.18 17.58
C ALA A 166 26.94 -4.86 16.55
N MET A 167 26.62 -6.15 16.73
CA MET A 167 25.66 -6.84 15.87
C MET A 167 24.24 -6.30 16.05
N LEU A 168 23.80 -6.14 17.31
CA LEU A 168 22.43 -5.74 17.65
C LEU A 168 22.17 -4.24 17.39
N ASP A 169 23.15 -3.40 17.69
CA ASP A 169 23.02 -1.94 17.66
C ASP A 169 23.42 -1.32 16.32
N ASP A 170 24.29 -1.96 15.55
CA ASP A 170 24.83 -1.38 14.31
C ASP A 170 24.58 -2.24 13.07
N LEU A 171 25.04 -3.50 13.07
CA LEU A 171 25.03 -4.33 11.86
C LEU A 171 23.63 -4.74 11.41
N ILE A 172 22.83 -5.38 12.28
CA ILE A 172 21.45 -5.79 11.96
C ILE A 172 20.59 -4.58 11.58
N PRO A 173 20.60 -3.46 12.34
CA PRO A 173 19.84 -2.27 11.97
C PRO A 173 20.26 -1.70 10.61
N ALA A 174 21.56 -1.61 10.32
CA ALA A 174 22.04 -1.14 9.02
C ALA A 174 21.50 -1.99 7.87
N LEU A 175 21.66 -3.30 7.94
CA LEU A 175 21.19 -4.23 6.91
C LEU A 175 19.67 -4.19 6.75
N TYR A 176 18.93 -3.99 7.84
CA TYR A 176 17.48 -3.76 7.77
C TYR A 176 17.14 -2.47 7.01
N LEU A 177 17.84 -1.37 7.31
CA LEU A 177 17.62 -0.09 6.62
C LEU A 177 17.89 -0.21 5.11
N GLU A 178 18.88 -1.01 4.69
CA GLU A 178 19.09 -1.33 3.27
C GLU A 178 17.89 -2.07 2.65
N ARG A 179 17.30 -3.04 3.35
CA ARG A 179 16.08 -3.71 2.88
C ARG A 179 14.90 -2.74 2.82
N ALA A 180 14.82 -1.79 3.75
CA ALA A 180 13.80 -0.75 3.73
C ALA A 180 13.95 0.18 2.51
N VAL A 181 15.18 0.50 2.08
CA VAL A 181 15.46 1.31 0.87
C VAL A 181 14.84 0.68 -0.38
N GLU A 182 14.97 -0.63 -0.57
CA GLU A 182 14.48 -1.36 -1.75
C GLU A 182 12.95 -1.22 -1.93
N ARG A 183 12.23 -0.94 -0.85
CA ARG A 183 10.77 -0.76 -0.83
C ARG A 183 10.32 0.70 -0.92
N ARG A 184 11.24 1.65 -1.16
CA ARG A 184 10.92 3.10 -1.21
C ARG A 184 10.96 3.65 -2.63
N THR A 185 9.85 4.30 -3.01
CA THR A 185 9.68 4.92 -4.33
C THR A 185 10.36 6.29 -4.44
N ARG A 186 10.40 7.08 -3.37
CA ARG A 186 10.98 8.44 -3.38
C ARG A 186 12.50 8.43 -3.21
N ALA A 187 13.19 9.17 -4.07
CA ALA A 187 14.66 9.25 -4.07
C ALA A 187 15.22 9.80 -2.74
N GLU A 188 14.66 10.90 -2.24
CA GLU A 188 15.07 11.52 -0.97
C GLU A 188 15.02 10.53 0.21
N GLN A 189 13.93 9.77 0.31
CA GLN A 189 13.75 8.75 1.34
C GLN A 189 14.79 7.63 1.21
N ARG A 190 15.09 7.18 -0.03
CA ARG A 190 16.15 6.20 -0.28
C ARG A 190 17.53 6.73 0.13
N HIS A 191 17.86 7.97 -0.25
CA HIS A 191 19.15 8.56 0.10
C HIS A 191 19.33 8.71 1.61
N ARG A 192 18.28 9.16 2.32
CA ARG A 192 18.30 9.27 3.78
C ARG A 192 18.56 7.91 4.45
N LEU A 193 17.81 6.88 4.07
CA LEU A 193 17.98 5.54 4.66
C LEU A 193 19.34 4.92 4.33
N LYS A 194 19.86 5.13 3.11
CA LYS A 194 21.23 4.72 2.76
C LYS A 194 22.27 5.42 3.64
N ARG A 195 22.09 6.72 3.91
CA ARG A 195 22.98 7.47 4.80
C ARG A 195 22.92 6.94 6.24
N LEU A 196 21.73 6.65 6.76
CA LEU A 196 21.58 6.06 8.09
C LEU A 196 22.24 4.67 8.17
N SER A 197 22.06 3.83 7.15
CA SER A 197 22.75 2.53 7.06
C SER A 197 24.28 2.72 7.08
N ALA A 198 24.81 3.61 6.23
CA ALA A 198 26.24 3.87 6.17
C ALA A 198 26.80 4.43 7.49
N GLN A 199 26.06 5.29 8.19
CA GLN A 199 26.44 5.81 9.50
C GLN A 199 26.59 4.71 10.56
N ARG A 200 25.73 3.69 10.52
CA ARG A 200 25.82 2.53 11.42
C ARG A 200 26.92 1.55 11.03
N LEU A 201 27.21 1.41 9.74
CA LEU A 201 28.30 0.54 9.27
C LEU A 201 29.70 1.15 9.49
N ALA A 202 29.81 2.48 9.48
CA ALA A 202 31.11 3.15 9.51
C ALA A 202 31.99 2.80 10.73
N PRO A 203 31.48 2.68 11.98
CA PRO A 203 32.28 2.23 13.12
C PRO A 203 32.78 0.79 12.96
N LEU A 204 31.96 -0.10 12.41
CA LEU A 204 32.28 -1.51 12.22
C LEU A 204 33.40 -1.72 11.18
N GLN A 205 33.58 -0.76 10.29
CA GLN A 205 34.60 -0.77 9.23
C GLN A 205 35.95 -0.21 9.69
N GLN A 206 36.04 0.39 10.88
CA GLN A 206 37.29 0.91 11.40
C GLN A 206 38.24 -0.24 11.79
N PRO A 207 39.52 -0.20 11.41
CA PRO A 207 40.48 -1.27 11.72
C PRO A 207 40.61 -1.60 13.20
N GLU A 208 40.40 -0.62 14.09
CA GLU A 208 40.49 -0.80 15.54
C GLU A 208 39.26 -1.47 16.14
N HIS A 209 38.16 -1.60 15.39
CA HIS A 209 36.93 -2.18 15.90
C HIS A 209 37.13 -3.68 16.20
N PRO A 210 36.66 -4.21 17.34
CA PRO A 210 36.87 -5.61 17.73
C PRO A 210 36.44 -6.64 16.67
N ILE A 211 35.41 -6.32 15.88
CA ILE A 211 34.93 -7.17 14.79
C ILE A 211 35.96 -7.36 13.66
N GLN A 212 36.87 -6.39 13.46
CA GLN A 212 37.90 -6.43 12.41
C GLN A 212 39.08 -7.34 12.80
N ALA A 213 39.26 -7.62 14.09
CA ALA A 213 40.26 -8.58 14.58
C ALA A 213 39.87 -10.04 14.27
N LEU A 214 38.59 -10.29 13.95
CA LEU A 214 38.11 -11.61 13.55
C LEU A 214 38.60 -11.98 12.15
N ASP A 215 38.77 -13.28 11.91
CA ASP A 215 39.11 -13.78 10.59
C ASP A 215 37.97 -13.51 9.58
N ARG A 216 38.30 -13.63 8.30
CA ARG A 216 37.39 -13.30 7.20
C ARG A 216 36.15 -14.21 7.18
N GLU A 217 36.30 -15.49 7.47
CA GLU A 217 35.21 -16.45 7.41
C GLU A 217 34.19 -16.15 8.50
N THR A 218 34.67 -15.89 9.73
CA THR A 218 33.83 -15.47 10.84
C THR A 218 33.09 -14.17 10.52
N ARG A 219 33.77 -13.13 10.00
CA ARG A 219 33.09 -11.89 9.59
C ARG A 219 32.01 -12.11 8.54
N CYS A 220 32.27 -12.94 7.54
CA CYS A 220 31.28 -13.29 6.53
C CYS A 220 30.07 -14.03 7.15
N HIS A 221 30.31 -14.93 8.10
CA HIS A 221 29.25 -15.62 8.83
C HIS A 221 28.41 -14.66 9.67
N LEU A 222 29.03 -13.73 10.41
CA LEU A 222 28.32 -12.72 11.20
C LEU A 222 27.44 -11.83 10.32
N GLU A 223 27.95 -11.40 9.16
CA GLU A 223 27.18 -10.62 8.20
C GLU A 223 25.99 -11.41 7.63
N GLN A 224 26.18 -12.71 7.35
CA GLN A 224 25.09 -13.58 6.93
C GLN A 224 24.01 -13.69 8.01
N VAL A 225 24.38 -13.96 9.27
CA VAL A 225 23.42 -14.05 10.38
C VAL A 225 22.69 -12.72 10.57
N ALA A 226 23.41 -11.60 10.50
CA ALA A 226 22.78 -10.29 10.60
C ALA A 226 21.82 -10.02 9.44
N GLN A 227 22.15 -10.48 8.23
CA GLN A 227 21.29 -10.37 7.06
C GLN A 227 20.02 -11.21 7.20
N GLU A 228 20.13 -12.42 7.75
CA GLU A 228 19.00 -13.27 8.06
C GLU A 228 18.12 -12.68 9.16
N CYS A 229 18.72 -12.10 10.21
CA CYS A 229 18.01 -11.36 11.25
C CYS A 229 17.24 -10.18 10.66
N ALA A 230 17.86 -9.36 9.81
CA ALA A 230 17.18 -8.26 9.12
C ALA A 230 16.01 -8.75 8.25
N ASP A 231 16.06 -9.97 7.74
CA ASP A 231 15.01 -10.58 6.90
C ASP A 231 13.86 -11.21 7.71
N LEU A 232 14.01 -11.40 9.02
CA LEU A 232 12.93 -11.87 9.90
C LEU A 232 11.73 -10.94 9.88
N PHE A 233 11.97 -9.61 9.80
CA PHE A 233 10.90 -8.64 9.74
C PHE A 233 10.47 -8.39 8.30
N GLN A 234 9.47 -9.15 7.86
CA GLN A 234 8.83 -8.89 6.59
C GLN A 234 7.54 -8.09 6.78
N ARG A 235 7.58 -6.80 6.41
CA ARG A 235 6.33 -6.03 6.25
C ARG A 235 5.43 -6.73 5.25
N SER A 236 4.27 -7.15 5.71
CA SER A 236 3.20 -7.64 4.86
C SER A 236 2.58 -6.43 4.15
N SER A 237 2.74 -6.33 2.83
CA SER A 237 2.21 -5.24 2.00
C SER A 237 0.70 -5.38 1.77
N SER A 238 -0.05 -5.71 2.82
CA SER A 238 -1.47 -6.09 2.90
C SER A 238 -1.77 -7.57 2.64
N CYS A 239 -2.66 -8.13 3.45
CA CYS A 239 -3.31 -9.43 3.26
C CYS A 239 -4.15 -9.49 1.97
N VAL A 240 -4.24 -8.36 1.24
CA VAL A 240 -5.08 -8.17 0.08
C VAL A 240 -4.25 -8.00 -1.19
N GLU A 241 -2.91 -7.92 -1.16
CA GLU A 241 -2.14 -7.78 -2.40
C GLU A 241 -2.26 -9.02 -3.29
N GLY A 242 -2.22 -10.21 -2.70
CA GLY A 242 -2.51 -11.46 -3.44
C GLY A 242 -3.95 -11.50 -3.95
N ARG A 243 -4.92 -11.11 -3.13
CA ARG A 243 -6.35 -11.07 -3.50
C ARG A 243 -6.66 -9.97 -4.52
N ASN A 244 -6.07 -8.79 -4.41
CA ASN A 244 -6.23 -7.67 -5.32
C ASN A 244 -5.48 -7.92 -6.62
N GLY A 245 -4.31 -8.57 -6.56
CA GLY A 245 -3.62 -9.11 -7.72
C GLY A 245 -4.48 -10.14 -8.45
N PHE A 246 -5.04 -11.11 -7.73
CA PHE A 246 -6.00 -12.07 -8.27
C PHE A 246 -7.24 -11.37 -8.85
N LEU A 247 -7.88 -10.46 -8.12
CA LEU A 247 -9.09 -9.76 -8.57
C LEU A 247 -8.81 -8.85 -9.76
N SER A 248 -7.66 -8.19 -9.80
CA SER A 248 -7.21 -7.38 -10.95
C SER A 248 -6.98 -8.27 -12.16
N LEU A 249 -6.27 -9.40 -12.01
CA LEU A 249 -6.05 -10.39 -13.07
C LEU A 249 -7.37 -11.03 -13.54
N TYR A 250 -8.26 -11.34 -12.61
CA TYR A 250 -9.58 -11.90 -12.86
C TYR A 250 -10.43 -10.90 -13.65
N GLN A 251 -10.58 -9.66 -13.15
CA GLN A 251 -11.35 -8.62 -13.84
C GLN A 251 -10.74 -8.29 -15.20
N HIS A 252 -9.42 -8.13 -15.30
CA HIS A 252 -8.72 -7.91 -16.57
C HIS A 252 -8.90 -9.09 -17.54
N GLY A 253 -8.91 -10.33 -17.03
CA GLY A 253 -9.16 -11.54 -17.80
C GLY A 253 -10.61 -11.68 -18.27
N HIS A 254 -11.58 -11.12 -17.54
CA HIS A 254 -13.01 -11.25 -17.80
C HIS A 254 -13.64 -10.03 -18.50
N HIS A 255 -12.94 -8.89 -18.59
CA HIS A 255 -13.50 -7.65 -19.15
C HIS A 255 -13.78 -7.70 -20.67
N ARG A 256 -13.20 -8.66 -21.40
CA ARG A 256 -13.47 -8.89 -22.84
C ARG A 256 -13.39 -10.38 -23.19
N LEU A 257 -14.48 -10.93 -23.73
CA LEU A 257 -14.49 -12.26 -24.36
C LEU A 257 -13.88 -12.12 -25.76
N SER A 258 -12.59 -12.43 -25.88
CA SER A 258 -11.97 -12.52 -27.22
C SER A 258 -12.63 -13.64 -28.03
N PRO A 259 -12.60 -13.60 -29.37
CA PRO A 259 -13.13 -14.69 -30.20
C PRO A 259 -12.55 -16.06 -29.83
N ARG A 260 -11.26 -16.11 -29.46
CA ARG A 260 -10.61 -17.31 -28.93
C ARG A 260 -11.25 -17.79 -27.62
N LYS A 261 -11.48 -16.90 -26.66
CA LYS A 261 -12.13 -17.26 -25.38
C LYS A 261 -13.56 -17.71 -25.60
N GLN A 262 -14.29 -17.05 -26.50
CA GLN A 262 -15.64 -17.43 -26.87
C GLN A 262 -15.68 -18.85 -27.45
N ALA A 263 -14.79 -19.17 -28.40
CA ALA A 263 -14.69 -20.53 -28.96
C ALA A 263 -14.40 -21.59 -27.89
N VAL A 264 -13.48 -21.30 -26.95
CA VAL A 264 -13.16 -22.19 -25.83
C VAL A 264 -14.36 -22.38 -24.89
N LEU A 265 -15.06 -21.29 -24.52
CA LEU A 265 -16.24 -21.37 -23.67
C LEU A 265 -17.38 -22.14 -24.35
N THR A 266 -17.56 -21.97 -25.66
CA THR A 266 -18.51 -22.77 -26.45
C THR A 266 -18.15 -24.25 -26.42
N ALA A 267 -16.87 -24.61 -26.57
CA ALA A 267 -16.43 -25.99 -26.48
C ALA A 267 -16.66 -26.58 -25.07
N ILE A 268 -16.33 -25.82 -24.01
CA ILE A 268 -16.57 -26.24 -22.62
C ILE A 268 -18.07 -26.44 -22.35
N HIS A 269 -18.91 -25.49 -22.78
CA HIS A 269 -20.35 -25.57 -22.63
C HIS A 269 -20.94 -26.80 -23.32
N ASN A 270 -20.49 -27.07 -24.55
CA ASN A 270 -21.02 -28.16 -25.36
C ASN A 270 -20.52 -29.54 -24.94
N PHE A 271 -19.26 -29.66 -24.53
CA PHE A 271 -18.57 -30.95 -24.39
C PHE A 271 -18.03 -31.26 -23.00
N ALA A 272 -18.12 -30.35 -22.02
CA ALA A 272 -17.62 -30.59 -20.65
C ALA A 272 -18.65 -30.36 -19.54
N ILE A 273 -19.50 -29.34 -19.68
CA ILE A 273 -20.52 -29.04 -18.66
C ILE A 273 -21.66 -30.06 -18.77
N LYS A 274 -21.88 -30.80 -17.68
CA LYS A 274 -22.95 -31.80 -17.55
C LYS A 274 -24.12 -31.24 -16.76
N ARG A 275 -25.32 -31.66 -17.13
CA ARG A 275 -26.55 -31.44 -16.34
C ARG A 275 -26.66 -32.50 -15.23
N PRO A 276 -27.65 -32.37 -14.31
CA PRO A 276 -27.89 -33.37 -13.27
C PRO A 276 -28.14 -34.80 -13.80
N ASP A 277 -28.64 -34.92 -15.03
CA ASP A 277 -28.83 -36.19 -15.74
C ASP A 277 -27.53 -36.79 -16.32
N GLY A 278 -26.39 -36.11 -16.11
CA GLY A 278 -25.07 -36.55 -16.55
C GLY A 278 -24.73 -36.26 -18.01
N THR A 279 -25.65 -35.68 -18.80
CA THR A 279 -25.46 -35.45 -20.24
C THR A 279 -24.89 -34.08 -20.57
N THR A 280 -24.07 -33.98 -21.62
CA THR A 280 -23.60 -32.71 -22.18
C THR A 280 -24.58 -32.13 -23.19
N ALA A 281 -24.41 -30.86 -23.58
CA ALA A 281 -25.27 -30.26 -24.60
C ALA A 281 -25.05 -30.88 -25.99
N ALA A 282 -23.81 -31.24 -26.33
CA ALA A 282 -23.49 -31.93 -27.58
C ALA A 282 -24.12 -33.33 -27.64
N GLU A 283 -24.08 -34.10 -26.55
CA GLU A 283 -24.66 -35.44 -26.50
C GLU A 283 -26.16 -35.43 -26.79
N ARG A 284 -26.89 -34.45 -26.24
CA ARG A 284 -28.32 -34.28 -26.50
C ARG A 284 -28.61 -33.83 -27.93
N PHE A 285 -27.79 -32.92 -28.47
CA PHE A 285 -27.99 -32.39 -29.82
C PHE A 285 -27.71 -33.43 -30.91
N PHE A 286 -26.62 -34.21 -30.75
CA PHE A 286 -26.22 -35.23 -31.72
C PHE A 286 -26.76 -36.63 -31.41
N ALA A 287 -27.49 -36.79 -30.29
CA ALA A 287 -27.97 -38.08 -29.78
C ALA A 287 -26.86 -39.15 -29.68
N LYS A 288 -25.62 -38.73 -29.41
CA LYS A 288 -24.44 -39.59 -29.42
C LYS A 288 -23.42 -39.13 -28.38
N ALA A 289 -22.85 -40.09 -27.65
CA ALA A 289 -21.72 -39.87 -26.75
C ALA A 289 -20.49 -39.37 -27.51
N HIS A 290 -19.72 -38.48 -26.88
CA HIS A 290 -18.44 -38.02 -27.40
C HIS A 290 -17.32 -38.34 -26.39
N PRO A 291 -16.05 -38.44 -26.84
CA PRO A 291 -14.95 -38.64 -25.90
C PRO A 291 -14.84 -37.44 -24.94
N PRO A 292 -14.38 -37.65 -23.70
CA PRO A 292 -14.28 -36.60 -22.70
C PRO A 292 -13.34 -35.47 -23.15
N LEU A 293 -13.81 -34.21 -23.08
CA LEU A 293 -13.05 -33.05 -23.53
C LEU A 293 -11.71 -32.91 -22.82
N PHE A 294 -11.66 -33.23 -21.51
CA PHE A 294 -10.45 -33.09 -20.70
C PHE A 294 -9.31 -33.98 -21.21
N GLU A 295 -9.57 -35.26 -21.46
CA GLU A 295 -8.56 -36.20 -21.96
C GLU A 295 -8.04 -35.76 -23.33
N GLN A 296 -8.93 -35.35 -24.24
CA GLN A 296 -8.53 -34.86 -25.56
C GLN A 296 -7.67 -33.60 -25.49
N VAL A 297 -7.91 -32.73 -24.50
CA VAL A 297 -7.08 -31.54 -24.28
C VAL A 297 -5.73 -31.94 -23.72
N LEU A 298 -5.67 -32.87 -22.75
CA LEU A 298 -4.42 -33.35 -22.18
C LEU A 298 -3.50 -33.99 -23.22
N GLU A 299 -4.05 -34.81 -24.12
CA GLU A 299 -3.28 -35.44 -25.21
C GLU A 299 -2.64 -34.42 -26.15
N ARG A 300 -3.26 -33.24 -26.33
CA ARG A 300 -2.83 -32.21 -27.28
C ARG A 300 -2.09 -31.06 -26.63
N MET A 301 -2.11 -30.96 -25.29
CA MET A 301 -1.50 -29.86 -24.57
C MET A 301 0.02 -30.11 -24.46
N PRO A 302 0.87 -29.17 -24.90
CA PRO A 302 2.30 -29.29 -24.64
C PRO A 302 2.57 -29.23 -23.13
N TRP A 303 3.60 -29.95 -22.69
CA TRP A 303 4.05 -29.88 -21.31
C TRP A 303 4.35 -28.43 -20.91
N PRO A 304 3.93 -27.99 -19.70
CA PRO A 304 4.21 -26.65 -19.24
C PRO A 304 5.71 -26.41 -19.20
N ALA A 305 6.15 -25.22 -19.62
CA ALA A 305 7.55 -24.84 -19.55
C ALA A 305 8.03 -24.96 -18.09
N ARG A 306 9.26 -25.47 -17.90
CA ARG A 306 9.88 -25.51 -16.58
C ARG A 306 9.93 -24.10 -16.00
N LEU A 307 9.67 -23.99 -14.69
CA LEU A 307 9.78 -22.73 -13.97
C LEU A 307 11.12 -22.07 -14.31
N ALA A 308 11.08 -20.79 -14.69
CA ALA A 308 12.29 -20.04 -14.97
C ALA A 308 13.22 -20.11 -13.75
N LYS A 309 14.46 -20.56 -13.95
CA LYS A 309 15.48 -20.50 -12.89
C LYS A 309 15.57 -19.06 -12.41
N ARG A 310 15.43 -18.87 -11.09
CA ARG A 310 15.53 -17.55 -10.47
C ARG A 310 16.89 -16.97 -10.85
N ARG A 311 16.92 -15.75 -11.43
CA ARG A 311 18.20 -15.11 -11.76
C ARG A 311 19.04 -14.98 -10.48
N PRO A 312 20.32 -15.38 -10.48
CA PRO A 312 21.19 -15.14 -9.33
C PRO A 312 21.23 -13.63 -9.07
N ARG A 313 21.05 -13.24 -7.81
CA ARG A 313 21.23 -11.85 -7.41
C ARG A 313 22.72 -11.51 -7.52
N PRO A 314 23.09 -10.31 -7.98
CA PRO A 314 24.49 -9.89 -7.93
C PRO A 314 24.97 -9.97 -6.48
N ALA A 315 26.16 -10.53 -6.26
CA ALA A 315 26.77 -10.56 -4.94
C ALA A 315 26.98 -9.11 -4.48
N LYS A 316 26.38 -8.74 -3.35
CA LYS A 316 26.71 -7.47 -2.69
C LYS A 316 28.10 -7.64 -2.07
N SER A 317 28.94 -6.61 -2.18
CA SER A 317 30.22 -6.60 -1.46
C SER A 317 29.92 -6.70 0.03
N PRO A 318 30.52 -7.64 0.75
CA PRO A 318 30.34 -7.75 2.20
C PRO A 318 30.79 -6.47 2.90
N HIS A 319 29.95 -5.99 3.81
CA HIS A 319 30.11 -4.72 4.52
C HIS A 319 31.23 -4.74 5.55
N LEU A 320 31.57 -5.94 6.08
CA LEU A 320 32.61 -6.11 7.09
C LEU A 320 34.01 -6.37 6.50
N LEU A 321 34.16 -6.46 5.17
CA LEU A 321 35.51 -6.54 4.58
C LEU A 321 36.18 -5.18 4.66
N ALA A 322 37.39 -5.16 5.22
CA ALA A 322 38.22 -3.97 5.26
C ALA A 322 38.37 -3.39 3.84
N VAL A 323 38.11 -2.09 3.70
CA VAL A 323 38.58 -1.35 2.53
C VAL A 323 40.09 -1.42 2.60
N ALA A 324 40.72 -2.07 1.63
CA ALA A 324 42.18 -2.09 1.53
C ALA A 324 42.68 -0.64 1.59
N ALA A 325 43.56 -0.35 2.55
CA ALA A 325 44.26 0.92 2.64
C ALA A 325 45.10 1.16 1.38
#